data_AF-A0A7G2IWV7-F1
#
_entry.id   AF-A0A7G2IWV7-F1
#
_cell.length_a   1.000
_cell.length_b   1.000
_cell.length_c   1.000
_cell.angle_alpha   90.00
_cell.angle_beta   90.00
_cell.angle_gamma   90.00
#
_symmetry.space_group_name_H-M   'P 1'
#
loop_
_entity.id
_entity.type
_entity.pdbx_description
1 polymer ?
#
loop_
_entity_poly.entity_id
_entity_poly.type
_entity_poly.pdbx_seq_one_letter_code
_entity_poly.pdbx_strand_id
1 'polypeptide(L)'
;MCRRNNATFFSLTNEEVQELAKQAVQIEKHYGRPMDIEWAKDGHTGKLFIVQARPETVRSRGQVMERYTLHAQGKIIAEGRAIGHRIGAGPVKVIQDISEMNRIEPGDVLVTDMTDPDWEPIMKKAAAIVTNRGGRTCHAAIIARELGIPAVVGCGDATERMKDGEKVTVSCAEGDTGYVYADMLDFSVKSSSVDTMPDLPLKVMMNVGNPDRAFDFACLPNEGVGLARLEFIINRMIGVHPRALLEFDDQNA
;
A
#
# COMPACT_ATOMS: atom_id res chain seq x y z
N MET A 1 13.75 20.07 14.35
CA MET A 1 14.05 21.44 14.83
C MET A 1 13.33 21.65 16.16
N CYS A 2 13.98 22.36 17.09
CA CYS A 2 13.71 22.51 18.54
C CYS A 2 12.27 22.44 19.08
N ARG A 3 12.13 21.71 20.19
CA ARG A 3 11.09 21.86 21.22
C ARG A 3 11.25 23.20 21.96
N ARG A 4 10.14 23.91 22.15
CA ARG A 4 9.79 24.62 23.40
C ARG A 4 8.30 25.02 23.39
N ASN A 5 7.61 24.61 24.45
CA ASN A 5 6.29 25.03 24.94
C ASN A 5 5.02 24.66 24.13
N ASN A 6 4.20 23.77 24.71
CA ASN A 6 2.74 23.66 24.59
C ASN A 6 2.09 23.90 23.21
N ALA A 7 2.30 23.00 22.25
CA ALA A 7 1.43 22.90 21.07
C ALA A 7 0.73 21.53 21.08
N THR A 8 -0.49 21.47 21.61
CA THR A 8 -1.38 20.30 21.55
C THR A 8 -2.07 20.13 20.20
N PHE A 9 -1.71 20.90 19.16
CA PHE A 9 -2.35 20.79 17.85
C PHE A 9 -1.32 20.86 16.73
N PHE A 10 -0.95 19.69 16.22
CA PHE A 10 -0.26 19.53 14.92
C PHE A 10 -1.27 19.33 13.77
N SER A 11 -2.55 19.61 14.01
CA SER A 11 -3.64 19.48 13.05
C SER A 11 -4.13 20.85 12.59
N LEU A 12 -4.60 20.92 11.34
CA LEU A 12 -5.39 22.05 10.86
C LEU A 12 -6.65 22.22 11.71
N THR A 13 -7.10 23.46 11.87
CA THR A 13 -8.41 23.75 12.47
C THR A 13 -9.53 23.38 11.49
N ASN A 14 -10.76 23.20 11.99
CA ASN A 14 -11.91 22.91 11.12
C ASN A 14 -12.11 24.00 10.04
N GLU A 15 -11.86 25.26 10.39
CA GLU A 15 -11.95 26.39 9.47
C GLU A 15 -10.88 26.31 8.38
N GLU A 16 -9.66 25.94 8.74
CA GLU A 16 -8.54 25.74 7.80
C GLU A 16 -8.80 24.57 6.85
N VAL A 17 -9.35 23.46 7.35
CA VAL A 17 -9.75 22.31 6.52
C VAL A 17 -10.84 22.70 5.52
N GLN A 18 -11.84 23.47 5.96
CA GLN A 18 -12.89 23.95 5.06
C GLN A 18 -12.35 24.89 3.98
N GLU A 19 -11.40 25.76 4.32
CA GLU A 19 -10.78 26.66 3.37
C GLU A 19 -9.94 25.90 2.33
N LEU A 20 -9.13 24.93 2.78
CA LEU A 20 -8.38 24.06 1.88
C LEU A 20 -9.29 23.24 0.95
N ALA A 21 -10.39 22.71 1.50
CA ALA A 21 -11.37 21.95 0.72
C ALA A 21 -12.04 22.80 -0.36
N LYS A 22 -12.38 24.07 -0.06
CA LYS A 22 -12.91 25.00 -1.07
C LYS A 22 -11.90 25.22 -2.20
N GLN A 23 -10.63 25.44 -1.87
CA GLN A 23 -9.57 25.61 -2.86
C GLN A 23 -9.40 24.35 -3.73
N ALA A 24 -9.42 23.15 -3.12
CA ALA A 24 -9.35 21.88 -3.83
C ALA A 24 -10.49 21.69 -4.84
N VAL A 25 -11.74 21.95 -4.43
CA VAL A 25 -12.93 21.85 -5.31
C VAL A 25 -12.88 22.87 -6.43
N GLN A 26 -12.40 24.10 -6.16
CA GLN A 26 -12.22 25.11 -7.20
C GLN A 26 -11.16 24.69 -8.23
N ILE A 27 -10.06 24.09 -7.80
CA ILE A 27 -9.00 23.58 -8.66
C ILE A 27 -9.53 22.42 -9.53
N GLU A 28 -10.21 21.44 -8.93
CA GLU A 28 -10.82 20.33 -9.67
C GLU A 28 -11.80 20.84 -10.74
N LYS A 29 -12.69 21.79 -10.36
CA LYS A 29 -13.64 22.40 -11.29
C LYS A 29 -12.95 23.16 -12.42
N HIS A 30 -11.84 23.84 -12.13
CA HIS A 30 -11.08 24.59 -13.12
C HIS A 30 -10.44 23.67 -14.16
N TYR A 31 -9.86 22.54 -13.72
CA TYR A 31 -9.17 21.60 -14.62
C TYR A 31 -10.08 20.52 -15.20
N GLY A 32 -11.32 20.37 -14.70
CA GLY A 32 -12.30 19.40 -15.17
C GLY A 32 -11.92 17.94 -14.92
N ARG A 33 -10.99 17.69 -13.99
CA ARG A 33 -10.48 16.36 -13.63
C ARG A 33 -9.90 16.38 -12.22
N PRO A 34 -9.76 15.21 -11.56
CA PRO A 34 -9.08 15.12 -10.27
C PRO A 34 -7.65 15.67 -10.34
N MET A 35 -7.28 16.44 -9.33
CA MET A 35 -5.99 17.11 -9.21
C MET A 35 -5.31 16.72 -7.89
N ASP A 36 -4.03 16.37 -7.97
CA ASP A 36 -3.11 16.26 -6.84
C ASP A 36 -2.59 17.67 -6.50
N ILE A 37 -2.76 18.11 -5.26
CA ILE A 37 -2.42 19.47 -4.80
C ILE A 37 -1.44 19.43 -3.63
N GLU A 38 -0.40 20.24 -3.71
CA GLU A 38 0.50 20.52 -2.59
C GLU A 38 0.17 21.90 -2.03
N TRP A 39 0.18 22.02 -0.70
CA TRP A 39 -0.17 23.26 -0.01
C TRP A 39 0.79 23.54 1.15
N ALA A 40 0.89 24.82 1.52
CA ALA A 40 1.72 25.29 2.62
C ALA A 40 0.93 26.28 3.49
N LYS A 41 1.19 26.26 4.80
CA LYS A 41 0.70 27.26 5.74
C LYS A 41 1.81 28.25 6.04
N ASP A 42 1.60 29.53 5.75
CA ASP A 42 2.56 30.56 6.09
C ASP A 42 2.61 30.78 7.62
N GLY A 43 3.81 30.71 8.20
CA GLY A 43 4.02 30.89 9.63
C GLY A 43 3.79 32.31 10.14
N HIS A 44 3.84 33.33 9.26
CA HIS A 44 3.62 34.72 9.65
C HIS A 44 2.16 35.14 9.57
N THR A 45 1.49 34.79 8.46
CA THR A 45 0.09 35.17 8.23
C THR A 45 -0.92 34.11 8.65
N GLY A 46 -0.47 32.87 8.90
CA GLY A 46 -1.34 31.74 9.22
C GLY A 46 -2.19 31.24 8.05
N LYS A 47 -2.04 31.82 6.85
CA LYS A 47 -2.86 31.51 5.68
C LYS A 47 -2.36 30.26 4.95
N LEU A 48 -3.30 29.54 4.34
CA LEU A 48 -3.04 28.40 3.48
C LEU A 48 -2.87 28.85 2.03
N PHE A 49 -1.85 28.32 1.37
CA PHE A 49 -1.52 28.58 -0.02
C PHE A 49 -1.32 27.26 -0.77
N ILE A 50 -1.82 27.19 -2.00
CA ILE A 50 -1.53 26.09 -2.91
C ILE A 50 -0.20 26.38 -3.61
N VAL A 51 0.75 25.46 -3.50
CA VAL A 51 2.10 25.59 -4.08
C VAL A 51 2.24 24.82 -5.39
N GLN A 52 1.47 23.74 -5.57
CA GLN A 52 1.45 22.96 -6.79
C GLN A 52 0.07 22.35 -7.02
N ALA A 53 -0.36 22.25 -8.27
CA ALA A 53 -1.51 21.48 -8.69
C ALA A 53 -1.16 20.74 -9.98
N ARG A 54 -1.29 19.42 -9.99
CA ARG A 54 -1.03 18.58 -11.17
C ARG A 54 -2.15 17.55 -11.36
N PRO A 55 -2.45 17.14 -12.60
CA PRO A 55 -3.42 16.07 -12.84
C PRO A 55 -3.05 14.82 -12.04
N GLU A 56 -4.04 14.20 -11.41
CA GLU A 56 -3.84 12.97 -10.66
C GLU A 56 -3.40 11.85 -11.61
N THR A 57 -2.24 11.23 -11.33
CA THR A 57 -1.60 10.26 -12.23
C THR A 57 -1.86 8.80 -11.86
N VAL A 58 -2.55 8.52 -10.75
CA VAL A 58 -2.60 7.16 -10.16
C VAL A 58 -3.95 6.46 -10.38
N ARG A 59 -5.09 7.16 -10.50
CA ARG A 59 -6.43 6.56 -10.53
C ARG A 59 -7.29 6.91 -11.76
N SER A 60 -6.71 7.46 -12.83
CA SER A 60 -7.46 7.85 -14.05
C SER A 60 -7.81 6.72 -15.03
N ARG A 61 -7.65 5.45 -14.64
CA ARG A 61 -8.27 4.32 -15.34
C ARG A 61 -9.39 3.80 -14.45
N GLY A 62 -10.60 3.67 -14.99
CA GLY A 62 -11.81 3.27 -14.25
C GLY A 62 -11.58 2.11 -13.30
N GLN A 63 -12.42 1.97 -12.28
CA GLN A 63 -12.32 0.94 -11.23
C GLN A 63 -12.41 -0.47 -11.84
N VAL A 64 -11.29 -0.93 -12.40
CA VAL A 64 -11.10 -2.28 -12.87
C VAL A 64 -10.57 -3.03 -11.67
N MET A 65 -11.46 -3.80 -11.05
CA MET A 65 -11.05 -4.71 -10.01
C MET A 65 -10.38 -5.92 -10.66
N GLU A 66 -9.07 -6.04 -10.45
CA GLU A 66 -8.30 -7.21 -10.89
C GLU A 66 -8.23 -8.23 -9.77
N ARG A 67 -8.80 -9.41 -9.99
CA ARG A 67 -8.67 -10.55 -9.11
C ARG A 67 -7.69 -11.55 -9.72
N TYR A 68 -6.59 -11.76 -9.03
CA TYR A 68 -5.60 -12.77 -9.37
C TYR A 68 -6.00 -14.10 -8.73
N THR A 69 -5.88 -15.20 -9.46
CA THR A 69 -6.15 -16.55 -8.95
C THR A 69 -5.08 -17.48 -9.49
N LEU A 70 -4.33 -18.08 -8.58
CA LEU A 70 -3.35 -19.12 -8.88
C LEU A 70 -4.08 -20.43 -9.13
N HIS A 71 -3.80 -21.10 -10.25
CA HIS A 71 -4.47 -22.36 -10.62
C HIS A 71 -3.63 -23.60 -10.34
N ALA A 72 -2.38 -23.41 -9.96
CA ALA A 72 -1.42 -24.48 -9.74
C ALA A 72 -0.86 -24.44 -8.32
N GLN A 73 -0.53 -25.61 -7.79
CA GLN A 73 0.26 -25.74 -6.58
C GLN A 73 1.71 -26.00 -6.98
N GLY A 74 2.62 -25.18 -6.47
CA GLY A 74 4.06 -25.33 -6.66
C GLY A 74 4.78 -25.61 -5.35
N LYS A 75 6.07 -25.92 -5.44
CA LYS A 75 6.93 -25.98 -4.26
C LYS A 75 7.19 -24.56 -3.75
N ILE A 76 6.85 -24.30 -2.49
CA ILE A 76 7.18 -23.02 -1.85
C ILE A 76 8.69 -22.98 -1.54
N ILE A 77 9.35 -21.92 -1.95
CA ILE A 77 10.79 -21.69 -1.72
C ILE A 77 11.06 -20.59 -0.68
N ALA A 78 10.14 -19.63 -0.57
CA ALA A 78 10.13 -18.62 0.48
C ALA A 78 8.68 -18.24 0.83
N GLU A 79 8.46 -17.84 2.07
CA GLU A 79 7.19 -17.27 2.52
C GLU A 79 7.48 -16.05 3.38
N GLY A 80 6.53 -15.13 3.40
CA GLY A 80 6.63 -13.91 4.17
C GLY A 80 5.30 -13.20 4.22
N ARG A 81 5.32 -11.89 4.47
CA ARG A 81 4.10 -11.10 4.56
C ARG A 81 3.71 -10.59 3.18
N ALA A 82 2.48 -10.89 2.76
CA ALA A 82 1.94 -10.41 1.49
C ALA A 82 1.64 -8.91 1.54
N ILE A 83 2.08 -8.21 0.50
CA ILE A 83 1.75 -6.81 0.22
C ILE A 83 0.99 -6.75 -1.10
N GLY A 84 -0.25 -6.27 -1.03
CA GLY A 84 -1.17 -6.27 -2.16
C GLY A 84 -1.84 -7.63 -2.35
N HIS A 85 -2.48 -7.81 -3.52
CA HIS A 85 -3.30 -8.99 -3.85
C HIS A 85 -3.01 -9.55 -5.25
N ARG A 86 -1.90 -9.12 -5.85
CA ARG A 86 -1.50 -9.50 -7.19
C ARG A 86 -0.57 -10.72 -7.16
N ILE A 87 -0.34 -11.30 -8.34
CA ILE A 87 0.66 -12.34 -8.55
C ILE A 87 1.60 -11.82 -9.63
N GLY A 88 2.90 -11.94 -9.38
CA GLY A 88 3.96 -11.59 -10.33
C GLY A 88 4.88 -12.79 -10.54
N ALA A 89 5.33 -12.99 -11.77
CA ALA A 89 6.22 -14.10 -12.11
C ALA A 89 7.33 -13.62 -13.05
N GLY A 90 8.53 -14.15 -12.86
CA GLY A 90 9.71 -13.67 -13.56
C GLY A 90 10.98 -14.42 -13.16
N PRO A 91 12.08 -14.19 -13.87
CA PRO A 91 13.39 -14.64 -13.42
C PRO A 91 13.84 -13.82 -12.19
N VAL A 92 14.43 -14.49 -11.23
CA VAL A 92 14.97 -13.88 -10.02
C VAL A 92 16.18 -13.03 -10.36
N LYS A 93 16.24 -11.84 -9.75
CA LYS A 93 17.43 -11.01 -9.70
C LYS A 93 17.75 -10.69 -8.24
N VAL A 94 18.81 -11.30 -7.72
CA VAL A 94 19.34 -11.00 -6.40
C VAL A 94 20.24 -9.78 -6.49
N ILE A 95 19.79 -8.67 -5.91
CA ILE A 95 20.49 -7.38 -5.90
C ILE A 95 20.85 -7.09 -4.45
N GLN A 96 22.14 -7.04 -4.14
CA GLN A 96 22.61 -6.74 -2.78
C GLN A 96 22.81 -5.25 -2.56
N ASP A 97 23.27 -4.55 -3.60
CA ASP A 97 23.58 -3.13 -3.56
C ASP A 97 22.95 -2.39 -4.75
N ILE A 98 22.59 -1.12 -4.54
CA ILE A 98 21.94 -0.31 -5.57
C ILE A 98 22.85 -0.02 -6.78
N SER A 99 24.17 -0.09 -6.64
CA SER A 99 25.11 0.01 -7.77
C SER A 99 24.85 -1.04 -8.85
N GLU A 100 24.18 -2.13 -8.49
CA GLU A 100 23.79 -3.22 -9.37
C GLU A 100 22.44 -2.99 -10.07
N MET A 101 21.82 -1.83 -9.89
CA MET A 101 20.51 -1.46 -10.46
C MET A 101 20.38 -1.69 -11.96
N ASN A 102 21.48 -1.65 -12.71
CA ASN A 102 21.50 -1.87 -14.15
C ASN A 102 21.26 -3.34 -14.54
N ARG A 103 21.36 -4.27 -13.59
CA ARG A 103 21.13 -5.69 -13.84
C ARG A 103 19.65 -6.00 -14.02
N ILE A 104 18.75 -5.23 -13.41
CA ILE A 104 17.32 -5.57 -13.38
C ILE A 104 16.61 -5.15 -14.66
N GLU A 105 15.91 -6.11 -15.25
CA GLU A 105 15.14 -5.93 -16.47
C GLU A 105 13.63 -5.89 -16.18
N PRO A 106 12.83 -5.25 -17.05
CA PRO A 106 11.38 -5.29 -16.92
C PRO A 106 10.87 -6.74 -16.91
N GLY A 107 10.12 -7.10 -15.87
CA GLY A 107 9.59 -8.46 -15.69
C GLY A 107 10.40 -9.34 -14.74
N ASP A 108 11.56 -8.88 -14.25
CA ASP A 108 12.35 -9.61 -13.25
C ASP A 108 11.66 -9.60 -11.86
N VAL A 109 11.93 -10.63 -11.06
CA VAL A 109 11.58 -10.66 -9.63
C VAL A 109 12.77 -10.13 -8.83
N LEU A 110 12.61 -8.94 -8.24
CA LEU A 110 13.64 -8.31 -7.41
C LEU A 110 13.73 -9.02 -6.07
N VAL A 111 14.91 -9.54 -5.73
CA VAL A 111 15.20 -10.15 -4.43
C VAL A 111 16.33 -9.36 -3.76
N THR A 112 16.09 -8.83 -2.56
CA THR A 112 17.09 -8.03 -1.81
C THR A 112 16.91 -8.19 -0.29
N ASP A 113 17.88 -7.77 0.51
CA ASP A 113 17.74 -7.81 1.98
C ASP A 113 16.79 -6.71 2.48
N MET A 114 16.97 -5.48 1.97
CA MET A 114 16.21 -4.29 2.33
C MET A 114 16.22 -3.28 1.16
N THR A 115 15.25 -2.38 1.13
CA THR A 115 15.16 -1.28 0.16
C THR A 115 15.17 0.07 0.86
N ASP A 116 15.68 1.09 0.18
CA ASP A 116 15.58 2.51 0.54
C ASP A 116 15.00 3.32 -0.65
N PRO A 117 14.76 4.64 -0.51
CA PRO A 117 14.15 5.46 -1.56
C PRO A 117 14.87 5.44 -2.91
N ASP A 118 16.18 5.19 -2.93
CA ASP A 118 16.94 5.18 -4.19
C ASP A 118 16.56 3.98 -5.08
N TRP A 119 15.90 2.95 -4.51
CA TRP A 119 15.47 1.73 -5.24
C TRP A 119 14.17 1.93 -6.03
N GLU A 120 13.44 3.03 -5.85
CA GLU A 120 12.18 3.28 -6.55
C GLU A 120 12.23 3.08 -8.09
N PRO A 121 13.27 3.54 -8.82
CA PRO A 121 13.33 3.38 -10.27
C PRO A 121 13.40 1.92 -10.73
N ILE A 122 14.05 1.06 -9.94
CA ILE A 122 14.17 -0.37 -10.25
C ILE A 122 12.95 -1.16 -9.79
N MET A 123 12.35 -0.79 -8.66
CA MET A 123 11.11 -1.40 -8.19
C MET A 123 10.01 -1.30 -9.26
N LYS A 124 9.90 -0.16 -9.95
CA LYS A 124 8.94 0.04 -11.07
C LYS A 124 9.09 -0.92 -12.24
N LYS A 125 10.27 -1.52 -12.43
CA LYS A 125 10.55 -2.49 -13.50
C LYS A 125 10.21 -3.93 -13.08
N ALA A 126 10.22 -4.21 -11.78
CA ALA A 126 10.07 -5.55 -11.27
C ALA A 126 8.64 -6.09 -11.44
N ALA A 127 8.51 -7.35 -11.81
CA ALA A 127 7.23 -8.07 -11.81
C ALA A 127 6.75 -8.36 -10.38
N ALA A 128 7.68 -8.57 -9.45
CA ALA A 128 7.43 -8.78 -8.05
C ALA A 128 8.66 -8.43 -7.21
N ILE A 129 8.47 -8.22 -5.91
CA ILE A 129 9.54 -7.86 -4.98
C ILE A 129 9.55 -8.83 -3.80
N VAL A 130 10.72 -9.33 -3.45
CA VAL A 130 10.92 -10.22 -2.31
C VAL A 130 12.02 -9.63 -1.43
N THR A 131 11.74 -9.44 -0.14
CA THR A 131 12.75 -8.96 0.81
C THR A 131 12.93 -9.89 1.99
N ASN A 132 14.18 -10.05 2.45
CA ASN A 132 14.48 -10.79 3.68
C ASN A 132 13.90 -10.11 4.91
N ARG A 133 14.05 -8.78 4.99
CA ARG A 133 13.63 -7.98 6.14
C ARG A 133 12.48 -7.05 5.75
N GLY A 134 11.69 -6.68 6.75
CA GLY A 134 10.60 -5.73 6.60
C GLY A 134 9.26 -6.26 7.09
N GLY A 135 8.40 -5.33 7.50
CA GLY A 135 7.01 -5.59 7.86
C GLY A 135 6.05 -4.82 6.95
N ARG A 136 4.76 -4.76 7.30
CA ARG A 136 3.75 -4.06 6.48
C ARG A 136 4.00 -2.57 6.26
N THR A 137 4.83 -1.97 7.10
CA THR A 137 5.14 -0.55 7.14
C THR A 137 6.57 -0.25 6.72
N CYS A 138 7.32 -1.25 6.23
CA CYS A 138 8.66 -0.99 5.70
C CYS A 138 8.57 -0.25 4.36
N HIS A 139 9.69 0.35 3.96
CA HIS A 139 9.80 1.08 2.69
C HIS A 139 9.31 0.26 1.49
N ALA A 140 9.81 -0.97 1.34
CA ALA A 140 9.41 -1.88 0.28
C ALA A 140 7.89 -2.10 0.25
N ALA A 141 7.25 -2.27 1.41
CA ALA A 141 5.83 -2.53 1.52
C ALA A 141 4.96 -1.32 1.16
N ILE A 142 5.40 -0.11 1.51
CA ILE A 142 4.70 1.13 1.18
C ILE A 142 4.75 1.36 -0.34
N ILE A 143 5.95 1.38 -0.90
CA ILE A 143 6.16 1.66 -2.32
C ILE A 143 5.56 0.57 -3.22
N ALA A 144 5.70 -0.71 -2.85
CA ALA A 144 5.08 -1.80 -3.61
C ALA A 144 3.55 -1.65 -3.69
N ARG A 145 2.90 -1.21 -2.60
CA ARG A 145 1.46 -0.95 -2.59
C ARG A 145 1.08 0.22 -3.50
N GLU A 146 1.84 1.32 -3.45
CA GLU A 146 1.61 2.50 -4.27
C GLU A 146 1.78 2.22 -5.77
N LEU A 147 2.80 1.41 -6.13
CA LEU A 147 3.08 1.03 -7.51
C LEU A 147 2.20 -0.15 -7.99
N GLY A 148 1.45 -0.78 -7.09
CA GLY A 148 0.65 -1.97 -7.39
C GLY A 148 1.50 -3.18 -7.79
N ILE A 149 2.69 -3.34 -7.23
CA ILE A 149 3.59 -4.46 -7.49
C ILE A 149 3.43 -5.47 -6.36
N PRO A 150 3.22 -6.76 -6.64
CA PRO A 150 3.13 -7.77 -5.59
C PRO A 150 4.47 -7.87 -4.85
N ALA A 151 4.43 -7.81 -3.52
CA ALA A 151 5.64 -7.93 -2.72
C ALA A 151 5.47 -8.87 -1.53
N VAL A 152 6.48 -9.69 -1.27
CA VAL A 152 6.56 -10.57 -0.10
C VAL A 152 7.75 -10.12 0.74
N VAL A 153 7.45 -9.54 1.90
CA VAL A 153 8.46 -8.95 2.78
C VAL A 153 8.66 -9.78 4.04
N GLY A 154 9.87 -9.76 4.59
CA GLY A 154 10.17 -10.48 5.83
C GLY A 154 10.38 -11.97 5.63
N CYS A 155 10.96 -12.39 4.49
CA CYS A 155 11.20 -13.80 4.16
C CYS A 155 12.35 -14.45 4.96
N GLY A 156 13.18 -13.64 5.65
CA GLY A 156 14.34 -14.11 6.40
C GLY A 156 15.58 -14.31 5.53
N ASP A 157 15.58 -15.33 4.68
CA ASP A 157 16.76 -15.83 3.95
C ASP A 157 16.53 -16.02 2.44
N ALA A 158 15.61 -15.25 1.84
CA ALA A 158 15.31 -15.31 0.41
C ALA A 158 16.52 -15.05 -0.48
N THR A 159 17.38 -14.08 -0.14
CA THR A 159 18.61 -13.79 -0.91
C THR A 159 19.62 -14.94 -0.91
N GLU A 160 19.55 -15.84 0.07
CA GLU A 160 20.46 -16.99 0.20
C GLU A 160 19.87 -18.24 -0.47
N ARG A 161 18.54 -18.39 -0.43
CA ARG A 161 17.83 -19.54 -1.01
C ARG A 161 17.65 -19.44 -2.51
N MET A 162 17.41 -18.24 -3.01
CA MET A 162 17.05 -18.00 -4.42
C MET A 162 18.30 -17.65 -5.22
N LYS A 163 18.35 -18.08 -6.49
CA LYS A 163 19.50 -17.83 -7.38
C LYS A 163 19.11 -16.94 -8.55
N ASP A 164 20.06 -16.15 -9.02
CA ASP A 164 19.87 -15.36 -10.25
C ASP A 164 19.42 -16.22 -11.43
N GLY A 165 18.39 -15.75 -12.13
CA GLY A 165 17.80 -16.43 -13.29
C GLY A 165 16.81 -17.55 -12.95
N GLU A 166 16.65 -17.91 -11.68
CA GLU A 166 15.63 -18.87 -11.25
C GLU A 166 14.24 -18.34 -11.57
N LYS A 167 13.39 -19.16 -12.18
CA LYS A 167 12.02 -18.76 -12.51
C LYS A 167 11.14 -18.97 -11.30
N VAL A 168 10.47 -17.92 -10.85
CA VAL A 168 9.64 -17.98 -9.65
C VAL A 168 8.31 -17.27 -9.85
N THR A 169 7.33 -17.65 -9.04
CA THR A 169 6.02 -17.01 -8.97
C THR A 169 5.80 -16.48 -7.56
N VAL A 170 5.56 -15.17 -7.44
CA VAL A 170 5.30 -14.49 -6.17
C VAL A 170 3.81 -14.22 -6.07
N SER A 171 3.15 -14.90 -5.14
CA SER A 171 1.71 -14.80 -4.89
C SER A 171 1.42 -14.01 -3.62
N CYS A 172 0.68 -12.92 -3.77
CA CYS A 172 0.07 -12.18 -2.66
C CYS A 172 -1.47 -12.33 -2.63
N ALA A 173 -2.02 -13.23 -3.46
CA ALA A 173 -3.46 -13.39 -3.64
C ALA A 173 -4.13 -14.34 -2.63
N GLU A 174 -3.33 -15.07 -1.84
CA GLU A 174 -3.79 -16.16 -0.97
C GLU A 174 -4.04 -15.75 0.49
N GLY A 175 -3.86 -14.47 0.85
CA GLY A 175 -4.24 -13.95 2.17
C GLY A 175 -3.23 -12.96 2.75
N ASP A 176 -3.05 -13.03 4.07
CA ASP A 176 -2.09 -12.19 4.82
C ASP A 176 -0.63 -12.68 4.64
N THR A 177 -0.44 -13.95 4.27
CA THR A 177 0.84 -14.59 3.96
C THR A 177 1.06 -14.57 2.46
N GLY A 178 2.26 -14.19 2.04
CA GLY A 178 2.70 -14.23 0.65
C GLY A 178 3.63 -15.39 0.43
N TYR A 179 3.50 -16.04 -0.73
CA TYR A 179 4.26 -17.23 -1.08
C TYR A 179 5.09 -16.98 -2.33
N VAL A 180 6.33 -17.46 -2.29
CA VAL A 180 7.19 -17.55 -3.46
C VAL A 180 7.27 -19.02 -3.85
N TYR A 181 6.78 -19.34 -5.03
CA TYR A 181 6.80 -20.69 -5.59
C TYR A 181 7.99 -20.83 -6.54
N ALA A 182 8.59 -22.02 -6.52
CA ALA A 182 9.44 -22.48 -7.60
C ALA A 182 8.62 -22.56 -8.90
N ASP A 183 9.28 -22.22 -10.00
CA ASP A 183 8.74 -22.18 -11.36
C ASP A 183 7.73 -21.05 -11.63
N MET A 184 7.46 -20.87 -12.93
CA MET A 184 6.38 -20.00 -13.41
C MET A 184 5.08 -20.80 -13.39
N LEU A 185 4.23 -20.50 -12.40
CA LEU A 185 2.92 -21.10 -12.25
C LEU A 185 1.88 -20.30 -13.02
N ASP A 186 0.92 -21.02 -13.61
CA ASP A 186 -0.19 -20.39 -14.30
C ASP A 186 -1.16 -19.73 -13.31
N PHE A 187 -1.46 -18.47 -13.56
CA PHE A 187 -2.48 -17.71 -12.85
C PHE A 187 -3.37 -16.94 -13.83
N SER A 188 -4.64 -16.73 -13.48
CA SER A 188 -5.54 -15.88 -14.25
C SER A 188 -5.75 -14.54 -13.56
N VAL A 189 -5.88 -13.48 -14.36
CA VAL A 189 -6.35 -12.18 -13.92
C VAL A 189 -7.76 -11.98 -14.44
N LYS A 190 -8.74 -11.88 -13.54
CA LYS A 190 -10.10 -11.47 -13.89
C LYS A 190 -10.24 -9.99 -13.60
N SER A 191 -10.39 -9.19 -14.66
CA SER A 191 -10.79 -7.79 -14.56
C SER A 191 -12.31 -7.70 -14.54
N SER A 192 -12.87 -6.94 -13.61
CA SER A 192 -14.29 -6.57 -13.60
C SER A 192 -14.39 -5.06 -13.58
N SER A 193 -15.06 -4.48 -14.57
CA SER A 193 -15.41 -3.07 -14.58
C SER A 193 -16.64 -2.86 -13.72
N VAL A 194 -16.53 -1.95 -12.78
CA VAL A 194 -17.62 -1.59 -11.87
C VAL A 194 -18.70 -0.72 -12.56
N ASP A 195 -18.41 -0.18 -13.74
CA ASP A 195 -19.22 0.83 -14.42
C ASP A 195 -20.62 0.36 -14.89
N THR A 196 -20.93 -0.94 -14.80
CA THR A 196 -22.19 -1.53 -15.31
C THR A 196 -23.01 -2.26 -14.25
N MET A 197 -22.98 -1.83 -12.98
CA MET A 197 -23.87 -2.40 -11.96
C MET A 197 -25.28 -1.79 -12.00
N PRO A 198 -26.35 -2.61 -11.86
CA PRO A 198 -27.71 -2.10 -11.76
C PRO A 198 -27.95 -1.38 -10.43
N ASP A 199 -28.83 -0.38 -10.43
CA ASP A 199 -29.29 0.26 -9.19
C ASP A 199 -30.03 -0.76 -8.33
N LEU A 200 -29.61 -0.88 -7.06
CA LEU A 200 -30.22 -1.81 -6.10
C LEU A 200 -31.24 -1.07 -5.21
N PRO A 201 -32.37 -1.70 -4.88
CA PRO A 201 -33.37 -1.10 -3.96
C PRO A 201 -32.91 -1.10 -2.49
N LEU A 202 -31.69 -1.54 -2.21
CA LEU A 202 -31.11 -1.65 -0.87
C LEU A 202 -29.69 -1.09 -0.85
N LYS A 203 -29.31 -0.52 0.29
CA LYS A 203 -27.96 -0.02 0.52
C LYS A 203 -27.03 -1.18 0.86
N VAL A 204 -25.99 -1.37 0.06
CA VAL A 204 -24.93 -2.35 0.35
C VAL A 204 -23.87 -1.66 1.21
N MET A 205 -23.78 -2.04 2.47
CA MET A 205 -22.82 -1.49 3.45
C MET A 205 -21.65 -2.46 3.66
N MET A 206 -20.48 -1.92 4.02
CA MET A 206 -19.26 -2.71 4.27
C MET A 206 -19.06 -3.01 5.75
N ASN A 207 -18.53 -4.21 6.03
CA ASN A 207 -18.00 -4.59 7.33
C ASN A 207 -16.47 -4.45 7.31
N VAL A 208 -15.94 -3.47 8.02
CA VAL A 208 -14.50 -3.15 8.03
C VAL A 208 -13.91 -3.51 9.39
N GLY A 209 -12.95 -4.43 9.40
CA GLY A 209 -12.14 -4.74 10.59
C GLY A 209 -10.65 -4.48 10.38
N ASN A 210 -10.19 -4.42 9.13
CA ASN A 210 -8.80 -4.13 8.81
C ASN A 210 -8.69 -2.73 8.18
N PRO A 211 -8.15 -1.72 8.90
CA PRO A 211 -7.99 -0.37 8.38
C PRO A 211 -7.06 -0.31 7.17
N ASP A 212 -6.08 -1.22 7.06
CA ASP A 212 -5.18 -1.30 5.89
C ASP A 212 -5.95 -1.50 4.58
N ARG A 213 -7.14 -2.13 4.64
CA ARG A 213 -7.97 -2.44 3.47
C ARG A 213 -9.10 -1.44 3.24
N ALA A 214 -9.24 -0.44 4.10
CA ALA A 214 -10.36 0.50 4.03
C ALA A 214 -10.39 1.27 2.70
N PHE A 215 -9.22 1.66 2.17
CA PHE A 215 -9.13 2.35 0.88
C PHE A 215 -9.45 1.45 -0.31
N ASP A 216 -9.07 0.17 -0.27
CA ASP A 216 -9.45 -0.80 -1.30
C ASP A 216 -10.97 -1.04 -1.29
N PHE A 217 -11.56 -1.12 -0.11
CA PHE A 217 -13.01 -1.28 0.05
C PHE A 217 -13.79 -0.03 -0.37
N ALA A 218 -13.24 1.17 -0.16
CA ALA A 218 -13.86 2.41 -0.62
C ALA A 218 -13.96 2.46 -2.16
N CYS A 219 -13.11 1.73 -2.87
CA CYS A 219 -13.16 1.60 -4.32
C CYS A 219 -14.19 0.57 -4.82
N LEU A 220 -14.87 -0.16 -3.93
CA LEU A 220 -16.00 -1.01 -4.30
C LEU A 220 -17.30 -0.18 -4.31
N PRO A 221 -18.29 -0.51 -5.14
CA PRO A 221 -19.63 0.03 -5.00
C PRO A 221 -20.19 -0.32 -3.63
N ASN A 222 -20.36 0.70 -2.80
CA ASN A 222 -20.94 0.57 -1.49
C ASN A 222 -21.54 1.90 -1.07
N GLU A 223 -22.47 1.84 -0.13
CA GLU A 223 -23.17 2.98 0.47
C GLU A 223 -22.56 3.37 1.82
N GLY A 224 -21.32 2.96 2.08
CA GLY A 224 -20.54 3.26 3.28
C GLY A 224 -20.23 2.04 4.15
N VAL A 225 -19.79 2.30 5.39
CA VAL A 225 -19.45 1.28 6.39
C VAL A 225 -20.63 1.09 7.33
N GLY A 226 -21.17 -0.14 7.39
CA GLY A 226 -22.27 -0.51 8.28
C GLY A 226 -21.79 -1.05 9.64
N LEU A 227 -20.59 -1.62 9.67
CA LEU A 227 -19.96 -2.13 10.88
C LEU A 227 -18.45 -1.93 10.83
N ALA A 228 -17.91 -1.21 11.81
CA ALA A 228 -16.48 -1.09 12.04
C ALA A 228 -16.09 -1.92 13.28
N ARG A 229 -15.22 -2.91 13.11
CA ARG A 229 -14.74 -3.78 14.21
C ARG A 229 -13.50 -3.20 14.85
N LEU A 230 -13.69 -2.51 15.97
CA LEU A 230 -12.65 -1.77 16.69
C LEU A 230 -11.57 -2.69 17.29
N GLU A 231 -11.94 -3.91 17.69
CA GLU A 231 -11.03 -4.87 18.32
C GLU A 231 -9.83 -5.22 17.44
N PHE A 232 -10.02 -5.27 16.12
CA PHE A 232 -8.94 -5.56 15.18
C PHE A 232 -8.04 -4.35 14.94
N ILE A 233 -8.60 -3.15 15.00
CA ILE A 233 -7.86 -1.88 14.92
C ILE A 233 -6.95 -1.75 16.14
N ILE A 234 -7.50 -1.97 17.34
CA ILE A 234 -6.75 -1.94 18.60
C ILE A 234 -5.63 -2.99 18.57
N ASN A 235 -5.96 -4.25 18.29
CA ASN A 235 -4.97 -5.33 18.33
C ASN A 235 -3.87 -5.21 17.27
N ARG A 236 -4.19 -4.74 16.05
CA ARG A 236 -3.21 -4.70 14.94
C ARG A 236 -2.46 -3.38 14.82
N MET A 237 -3.09 -2.23 15.06
CA MET A 237 -2.45 -0.93 14.89
C MET A 237 -1.97 -0.30 16.19
N ILE A 238 -2.77 -0.39 17.26
CA ILE A 238 -2.37 0.17 18.56
C ILE A 238 -1.39 -0.78 19.25
N GLY A 239 -1.65 -2.09 19.17
CA GLY A 239 -0.74 -3.13 19.67
C GLY A 239 -0.57 -3.16 21.19
N VAL A 240 -1.33 -2.33 21.92
CA VAL A 240 -1.31 -2.22 23.38
C VAL A 240 -2.69 -2.59 23.90
N HIS A 241 -2.74 -3.46 24.91
CA HIS A 241 -3.98 -3.84 25.54
C HIS A 241 -4.65 -2.60 26.18
N PRO A 242 -5.95 -2.32 25.94
CA PRO A 242 -6.61 -1.11 26.44
C PRO A 242 -6.48 -0.89 27.95
N ARG A 243 -6.50 -1.98 28.72
CA ARG A 243 -6.31 -1.92 30.17
C ARG A 243 -4.95 -1.38 30.58
N ALA A 244 -3.90 -1.65 29.81
CA ALA A 244 -2.58 -1.07 30.06
C ALA A 244 -2.63 0.46 29.89
N LEU A 245 -3.33 0.97 28.87
CA LEU A 245 -3.49 2.42 28.71
C LEU A 245 -4.34 3.06 29.82
N LEU A 246 -5.33 2.35 30.35
CA LEU A 246 -6.18 2.83 31.45
C LEU A 246 -5.47 2.82 32.80
N GLU A 247 -4.61 1.84 33.04
CA GLU A 247 -3.83 1.66 34.28
C GLU A 247 -2.39 2.17 34.10
N PHE A 248 -2.15 3.09 33.15
CA PHE A 248 -0.80 3.51 32.77
C PHE A 248 0.03 4.04 33.96
N ASP A 249 -0.62 4.79 34.86
CA ASP A 249 0.01 5.34 36.06
C ASP A 249 0.30 4.30 37.15
N ASP A 250 -0.37 3.14 37.09
CA ASP A 250 -0.22 2.01 38.02
C ASP A 250 0.72 0.93 37.47
N GLN A 251 1.26 1.11 36.26
CA GLN A 251 2.25 0.20 35.71
C GLN A 251 3.61 0.44 36.34
N ASN A 252 4.22 -0.63 36.87
CA ASN A 252 5.60 -0.59 37.32
C ASN A 252 6.53 -0.42 36.10
N ALA A 253 7.48 0.50 36.22
CA ALA A 253 8.51 0.78 35.21
C ALA A 253 9.42 -0.41 34.91
#